data_AF-A0A9X6LJZ9-F1
#
_entry.id   AF-A0A9X6LJZ9-F1
#
_cell.length_a   1.000
_cell.length_b   1.000
_cell.length_c   1.000
_cell.angle_alpha   90.00
_cell.angle_beta   90.00
_cell.angle_gamma   90.00
#
_symmetry.space_group_name_H-M   'P 1'
#
loop_
_entity.id
_entity.type
_entity.pdbx_description
1 polymer ?
#
loop_
_entity_poly.entity_id
_entity_poly.type
_entity_poly.pdbx_seq_one_letter_code
_entity_poly.pdbx_strand_id
1 'polypeptide(L)'
;MGKYRYQELLRELQHVEHKLKGIERESNQTRSKKLMRRQEGLHAQYTSLAIQTNAGNLRHVVCSLYTERGLSMKEFANEIEVSESEIHDLIRKGMVTERLLDLICTYFQIQKTPVFMRYIQ
;
A
#
# COMPACT_ATOMS: atom_id res chain seq x y z
N MET A 1 -0.21 -15.90 -14.66
CA MET A 1 0.24 -15.35 -13.37
C MET A 1 -0.74 -15.83 -12.32
N GLY A 2 -0.31 -16.69 -11.39
CA GLY A 2 -1.21 -17.35 -10.44
C GLY A 2 -1.85 -16.37 -9.46
N LYS A 3 -3.20 -16.40 -9.40
CA LYS A 3 -4.16 -16.22 -8.29
C LYS A 3 -3.84 -15.39 -7.03
N TYR A 4 -2.83 -14.53 -6.97
CA TYR A 4 -2.65 -13.66 -5.80
C TYR A 4 -3.62 -12.48 -5.84
N ARG A 5 -4.33 -12.28 -4.73
CA ARG A 5 -5.21 -11.11 -4.56
C ARG A 5 -4.34 -9.86 -4.43
N TYR A 6 -4.73 -8.77 -5.06
CA TYR A 6 -4.11 -7.44 -4.97
C TYR A 6 -3.83 -7.04 -3.52
N GLN A 7 -4.79 -7.27 -2.60
CA GLN A 7 -4.59 -6.98 -1.18
C GLN A 7 -3.43 -7.80 -0.58
N GLU A 8 -3.25 -9.06 -0.99
CA GLU A 8 -2.16 -9.92 -0.51
C GLU A 8 -0.80 -9.42 -1.03
N LEU A 9 -0.72 -9.05 -2.32
CA LEU A 9 0.49 -8.47 -2.91
C LEU A 9 0.90 -7.17 -2.21
N LEU A 10 -0.08 -6.33 -1.86
CA LEU A 10 0.17 -5.08 -1.14
C LEU A 10 0.69 -5.34 0.29
N ARG A 11 0.13 -6.33 0.99
CA ARG A 11 0.64 -6.74 2.32
C ARG A 11 2.04 -7.33 2.22
N GLU A 12 2.32 -8.13 1.21
CA GLU A 12 3.65 -8.67 0.97
C GLU A 12 4.66 -7.55 0.74
N LEU A 13 4.31 -6.55 -0.07
CA LEU A 13 5.14 -5.37 -0.29
C LEU A 13 5.46 -4.65 1.04
N GLN A 14 4.44 -4.39 1.87
CA GLN A 14 4.62 -3.73 3.17
C GLN A 14 5.50 -4.57 4.12
N HIS A 15 5.38 -5.89 4.08
CA HIS A 15 6.24 -6.80 4.85
C HIS A 15 7.70 -6.77 4.38
N VAL A 16 7.93 -6.78 3.06
CA VAL A 16 9.27 -6.68 2.47
C VAL A 16 9.91 -5.34 2.80
N GLU A 17 9.15 -4.24 2.71
CA GLU A 17 9.62 -2.90 3.11
C GLU A 17 10.06 -2.87 4.58
N HIS A 18 9.27 -3.46 5.47
CA HIS A 18 9.61 -3.56 6.89
C HIS A 18 10.90 -4.36 7.12
N LYS A 19 11.08 -5.50 6.42
CA LYS A 19 12.32 -6.29 6.48
C LYS A 19 13.53 -5.51 5.96
N LEU A 20 13.40 -4.75 4.88
CA LEU A 20 14.46 -3.90 4.34
C LEU A 20 14.92 -2.87 5.37
N LYS A 21 13.98 -2.16 6.01
CA LYS A 21 14.28 -1.20 7.09
C LYS A 21 15.00 -1.86 8.27
N GLY A 22 14.64 -3.10 8.61
CA GLY A 22 15.33 -3.88 9.64
C GLY A 22 16.78 -4.19 9.28
N ILE A 23 17.03 -4.65 8.05
CA ILE A 23 18.38 -4.98 7.57
C ILE A 23 19.23 -3.73 7.41
N GLU A 24 18.67 -2.61 6.97
CA GLU A 24 19.40 -1.34 6.88
C GLU A 24 19.94 -0.91 8.26
N ARG A 25 19.13 -1.03 9.31
CA ARG A 25 19.55 -0.77 10.69
C ARG A 25 20.67 -1.70 11.14
N GLU A 26 20.59 -2.99 10.81
CA GLU A 26 21.61 -3.99 11.17
C GLU A 26 22.92 -3.79 10.38
N SER A 27 22.82 -3.47 9.08
CA SER A 27 23.94 -3.19 8.19
C SER A 27 24.75 -1.97 8.64
N ASN A 28 24.07 -0.93 9.13
CA ASN A 28 24.72 0.26 9.71
C ASN A 28 25.54 -0.06 10.97
N GLN A 29 25.25 -1.18 11.65
CA GLN A 29 26.00 -1.65 12.82
C GLN A 29 27.09 -2.66 12.46
N THR A 30 26.89 -3.46 11.40
CA THR A 30 27.81 -4.54 11.01
C THR A 30 27.97 -4.65 9.49
N ARG A 31 29.21 -4.51 8.99
CA ARG A 31 29.53 -4.60 7.55
C ARG A 31 29.62 -6.04 7.03
N SER A 32 28.53 -6.80 7.15
CA SER A 32 28.46 -8.21 6.75
C SER A 32 28.09 -8.42 5.28
N LYS A 33 28.93 -9.16 4.52
CA LYS A 33 28.65 -9.54 3.13
C LYS A 33 27.35 -10.36 2.97
N LYS A 34 26.98 -11.14 3.98
CA LYS A 34 25.74 -11.93 3.98
C LYS A 34 24.51 -11.02 4.07
N LEU A 35 24.58 -9.95 4.88
CA LEU A 35 23.50 -8.96 5.00
C LEU A 35 23.31 -8.19 3.70
N MET A 36 24.40 -7.76 3.05
CA MET A 36 24.33 -7.05 1.76
C MET A 36 23.62 -7.89 0.68
N ARG A 37 23.97 -9.17 0.52
CA ARG A 37 23.28 -10.06 -0.44
C ARG A 37 21.80 -10.26 -0.12
N ARG A 38 21.44 -10.34 1.16
CA ARG A 38 20.04 -10.44 1.60
C ARG A 38 19.27 -9.16 1.31
N GLN A 39 19.89 -8.00 1.52
CA GLN A 39 19.33 -6.69 1.21
C GLN A 39 19.05 -6.56 -0.30
N GLU A 40 20.01 -6.90 -1.16
CA GLU A 40 19.84 -6.89 -2.61
C GLU A 40 18.66 -7.75 -3.07
N GLY A 41 18.55 -8.98 -2.55
CA GLY A 41 17.44 -9.89 -2.87
C GLY A 41 16.07 -9.34 -2.44
N LEU A 42 15.97 -8.77 -1.25
CA LEU A 42 14.74 -8.12 -0.79
C LEU A 42 14.42 -6.85 -1.58
N HIS A 43 15.43 -6.10 -2.01
CA HIS A 43 15.23 -4.90 -2.81
C HIS A 43 14.68 -5.24 -4.20
N ALA A 44 15.17 -6.32 -4.82
CA ALA A 44 14.62 -6.84 -6.06
C ALA A 44 13.15 -7.29 -5.90
N GLN A 45 12.84 -8.03 -4.83
CA GLN A 45 11.46 -8.43 -4.51
C GLN A 45 10.55 -7.22 -4.30
N TYR A 46 11.01 -6.23 -3.52
CA TYR A 46 10.29 -4.98 -3.29
C TYR A 46 9.99 -4.26 -4.60
N THR A 47 10.99 -4.07 -5.46
CA THR A 47 10.82 -3.38 -6.75
C THR A 47 9.82 -4.11 -7.63
N SER A 48 9.90 -5.44 -7.71
CA SER A 48 8.95 -6.23 -8.50
C SER A 48 7.51 -6.08 -7.99
N LEU A 49 7.31 -6.19 -6.67
CA LEU A 49 5.98 -6.02 -6.05
C LEU A 49 5.47 -4.60 -6.20
N ALA A 50 6.32 -3.59 -6.06
CA ALA A 50 5.96 -2.18 -6.18
C ALA A 50 5.49 -1.83 -7.60
N ILE A 51 6.15 -2.37 -8.62
CA ILE A 51 5.75 -2.22 -10.02
C ILE A 51 4.41 -2.93 -10.26
N GLN A 52 4.26 -4.17 -9.78
CA GLN A 52 3.05 -4.95 -9.98
C GLN A 52 1.82 -4.33 -9.31
N THR A 53 1.98 -3.78 -8.11
CA THR A 53 0.89 -3.22 -7.31
C THR A 53 0.65 -1.74 -7.57
N ASN A 54 1.61 -1.04 -8.19
CA ASN A 54 1.59 0.43 -8.30
C ASN A 54 1.30 1.11 -6.94
N ALA A 55 1.88 0.56 -5.87
CA ALA A 55 1.57 0.94 -4.49
C ALA A 55 1.92 2.40 -4.14
N GLY A 56 2.68 3.10 -4.98
CA GLY A 56 2.93 4.54 -4.81
C GLY A 56 1.75 5.43 -5.21
N ASN A 57 0.73 4.89 -5.88
CA ASN A 57 -0.42 5.65 -6.33
C ASN A 57 -1.66 5.27 -5.49
N LEU A 58 -1.98 6.08 -4.49
CA LEU A 58 -3.12 5.83 -3.59
C LEU A 58 -4.45 5.66 -4.35
N ARG A 59 -4.66 6.42 -5.44
CA ARG A 59 -5.87 6.34 -6.27
C ARG A 59 -6.02 4.95 -6.87
N HIS A 60 -4.92 4.42 -7.42
CA HIS A 60 -4.89 3.07 -7.96
C HIS A 60 -5.10 2.03 -6.87
N VAL A 61 -4.40 2.16 -5.74
CA VAL A 61 -4.49 1.23 -4.61
C VAL A 61 -5.93 1.09 -4.12
N VAL A 62 -6.61 2.21 -3.84
CA VAL A 62 -7.97 2.17 -3.31
C VAL A 62 -8.95 1.62 -4.34
N CYS A 63 -8.82 2.03 -5.62
CA CYS A 63 -9.62 1.48 -6.71
C CYS A 63 -9.47 -0.04 -6.84
N SER A 64 -8.24 -0.54 -6.88
CA SER A 64 -7.94 -1.97 -6.99
C SER A 64 -8.46 -2.77 -5.80
N LEU A 65 -8.40 -2.22 -4.59
CA LEU A 65 -8.84 -2.90 -3.37
C LEU A 65 -10.35 -3.10 -3.29
N TYR A 66 -11.15 -2.06 -3.55
CA TYR A 66 -12.61 -2.23 -3.48
C TYR A 66 -13.15 -3.01 -4.69
N THR A 67 -12.55 -2.85 -5.88
CA THR A 67 -12.96 -3.61 -7.07
C THR A 67 -12.61 -5.09 -6.97
N GLU A 68 -11.50 -5.45 -6.33
CA GLU A 68 -11.17 -6.84 -6.00
C GLU A 68 -12.24 -7.52 -5.13
N ARG A 69 -12.90 -6.75 -4.25
CA ARG A 69 -14.01 -7.25 -3.43
C ARG A 69 -15.35 -7.28 -4.19
N GLY A 70 -15.36 -6.90 -5.47
CA GLY A 70 -16.58 -6.82 -6.28
C GLY A 70 -17.48 -5.64 -5.94
N LEU A 71 -16.97 -4.65 -5.19
CA LEU A 71 -17.74 -3.47 -4.80
C LEU A 71 -17.69 -2.39 -5.88
N SER A 72 -18.79 -1.67 -6.03
CA SER A 72 -18.81 -0.34 -6.65
C SER A 72 -18.26 0.72 -5.69
N MET A 73 -17.96 1.90 -6.23
CA MET A 73 -17.52 3.05 -5.42
C MET A 73 -18.54 3.42 -4.34
N LYS A 74 -19.83 3.39 -4.69
CA LYS A 74 -20.93 3.69 -3.78
C LYS A 74 -21.05 2.65 -2.65
N GLU A 75 -20.98 1.37 -2.99
CA GLU A 75 -21.01 0.29 -1.98
C GLU A 75 -19.82 0.39 -1.04
N PHE A 76 -18.63 0.64 -1.57
CA PHE A 76 -17.44 0.86 -0.75
C PHE A 76 -17.57 2.08 0.18
N ALA A 77 -18.09 3.20 -0.33
CA ALA A 77 -18.33 4.39 0.50
C ALA A 77 -19.28 4.08 1.66
N ASN A 78 -20.35 3.33 1.39
CA ASN A 78 -21.30 2.90 2.41
C ASN A 78 -20.65 1.97 3.45
N GLU A 79 -19.82 1.02 3.02
CA GLU A 79 -19.13 0.05 3.90
C GLU A 79 -18.19 0.71 4.93
N ILE A 80 -17.63 1.88 4.59
CA ILE A 80 -16.79 2.64 5.52
C ILE A 80 -17.47 3.90 6.08
N GLU A 81 -18.78 4.01 5.90
CA GLU A 81 -19.64 5.08 6.43
C GLU A 81 -19.21 6.50 6.02
N VAL A 82 -18.87 6.69 4.75
CA VAL A 82 -18.51 8.00 4.16
C VAL A 82 -19.35 8.31 2.93
N SER A 83 -19.29 9.55 2.45
CA SER A 83 -19.99 9.92 1.23
C SER A 83 -19.31 9.37 -0.02
N GLU A 84 -20.08 8.99 -1.03
CA GLU A 84 -19.55 8.59 -2.34
C GLU A 84 -18.67 9.70 -2.96
N SER A 85 -19.00 10.97 -2.72
CA SER A 85 -18.21 12.12 -3.16
C SER A 85 -16.78 12.15 -2.60
N GLU A 86 -16.59 11.71 -1.35
CA GLU A 86 -15.25 11.66 -0.74
C GLU A 86 -14.37 10.61 -1.43
N ILE A 87 -14.94 9.45 -1.76
CA ILE A 87 -14.23 8.42 -2.53
C ILE A 87 -13.98 8.91 -3.96
N HIS A 88 -14.96 9.55 -4.57
CA HIS A 88 -14.81 10.12 -5.90
C HIS A 88 -13.66 11.13 -5.97
N ASP A 89 -13.57 12.04 -4.99
CA ASP A 89 -12.51 13.05 -4.92
C ASP A 89 -11.14 12.43 -4.69
N LEU A 90 -11.05 11.40 -3.86
CA LEU A 90 -9.84 10.59 -3.76
C LEU A 90 -9.47 9.98 -5.12
N ILE A 91 -10.36 9.25 -5.77
CA ILE A 91 -10.05 8.50 -7.00
C ILE A 91 -9.79 9.42 -8.19
N ARG A 92 -10.47 10.58 -8.30
CA ARG A 92 -10.35 11.49 -9.45
C ARG A 92 -9.32 12.59 -9.25
N LYS A 93 -9.29 13.18 -8.06
CA LYS A 93 -8.48 14.37 -7.76
C LYS A 93 -7.24 14.03 -6.93
N GLY A 94 -7.21 12.85 -6.29
CA GLY A 94 -6.10 12.48 -5.41
C GLY A 94 -6.11 13.29 -4.12
N MET A 95 -7.28 13.68 -3.63
CA MET A 95 -7.44 14.41 -2.38
C MET A 95 -8.11 13.50 -1.36
N VAL A 96 -7.53 13.40 -0.17
CA VAL A 96 -8.07 12.57 0.92
C VAL A 96 -7.93 13.35 2.22
N THR A 97 -8.88 13.24 3.13
CA THR A 97 -8.67 13.72 4.50
C THR A 97 -7.87 12.69 5.28
N GLU A 98 -7.20 13.10 6.35
CA GLU A 98 -6.53 12.14 7.24
C GLU A 98 -7.50 11.08 7.77
N ARG A 99 -8.69 11.51 8.21
CA ARG A 99 -9.77 10.63 8.67
C ARG A 99 -10.15 9.59 7.62
N LEU A 100 -10.39 10.00 6.37
CA LEU A 100 -10.75 9.06 5.31
C LEU A 100 -9.61 8.08 5.04
N LEU A 101 -8.36 8.55 5.02
CA LEU A 101 -7.21 7.67 4.84
C LEU A 101 -7.12 6.62 5.95
N ASP A 102 -7.38 6.99 7.20
CA ASP A 102 -7.40 6.06 8.33
C ASP A 102 -8.52 5.02 8.22
N LEU A 103 -9.73 5.43 7.80
CA LEU A 103 -10.84 4.50 7.56
C LEU A 103 -10.50 3.49 6.47
N ILE A 104 -9.94 3.95 5.35
CA ILE A 104 -9.50 3.10 4.23
C ILE A 104 -8.43 2.11 4.70
N CYS A 105 -7.40 2.59 5.38
CA CYS A 105 -6.32 1.74 5.90
C CYS A 105 -6.84 0.70 6.89
N THR A 106 -7.77 1.08 7.76
CA THR A 106 -8.40 0.18 8.74
C THR A 106 -9.25 -0.89 8.05
N TYR A 107 -10.13 -0.49 7.13
CA TYR A 107 -11.03 -1.39 6.41
C TYR A 107 -10.30 -2.46 5.59
N PHE A 108 -9.23 -2.05 4.90
CA PHE A 108 -8.38 -2.97 4.14
C PHE A 108 -7.26 -3.59 4.98
N GLN A 109 -7.13 -3.23 6.26
CA GLN A 109 -6.05 -3.69 7.15
C GLN A 109 -4.66 -3.56 6.49
N ILE A 110 -4.40 -2.37 5.93
CA ILE A 110 -3.12 -1.99 5.31
C ILE A 110 -2.51 -0.84 6.10
N GLN A 111 -1.19 -0.72 6.05
CA GLN A 111 -0.52 0.39 6.75
C GLN A 111 -0.64 1.70 6.00
N LYS A 112 -0.80 2.81 6.74
CA LYS A 112 -0.62 4.17 6.21
C LYS A 112 0.86 4.35 5.87
N THR A 113 1.17 4.71 4.62
CA THR A 113 2.55 4.91 4.16
C THR A 113 2.86 6.40 4.03
N PRO A 114 4.14 6.82 4.10
CA PRO A 114 4.53 8.21 3.81
C PRO A 114 4.09 8.69 2.44
N VAL A 115 3.99 7.80 1.46
CA VAL A 115 3.49 8.15 0.11
C VAL A 115 2.00 8.45 0.14
N PHE A 116 1.21 7.67 0.88
CA PHE A 116 -0.23 7.94 1.03
C PHE A 116 -0.50 9.25 1.76
N MET A 117 0.31 9.57 2.78
CA MET A 117 0.16 10.83 3.53
C MET A 117 0.33 12.08 2.65
N ARG A 118 1.03 11.98 1.50
CA ARG A 118 1.17 13.10 0.55
C ARG A 118 -0.13 13.48 -0.18
N TYR A 119 -1.12 12.59 -0.15
CA TYR A 119 -2.44 12.84 -0.72
C TYR A 119 -3.36 13.61 0.25
N ILE A 120 -2.94 13.78 1.51
CA ILE A 120 -3.71 14.53 2.50
C ILE A 120 -3.76 16.00 2.09
N GLN A 121 -4.96 16.56 2.00
CA GLN A 121 -5.24 17.97 1.72
C GLN A 121 -6.15 18.55 2.79
#